data_AF-A0A5C6DMT5-F1
#
_entry.id   AF-A0A5C6DMT5-F1
#
_cell.length_a   1.000
_cell.length_b   1.000
_cell.length_c   1.000
_cell.angle_alpha   90.00
_cell.angle_beta   90.00
_cell.angle_gamma   90.00
#
_symmetry.space_group_name_H-M   'P 1'
#
loop_
_entity.id
_entity.type
_entity.pdbx_description
1 polymer ?
#
loop_
_entity_poly.entity_id
_entity_poly.type
_entity_poly.pdbx_seq_one_letter_code
_entity_poly.pdbx_strand_id
1 'polypeptide(L)'
;MNPFLLSFVATYHRRFAVGICCFAAIISSAGSLHAETETVATPANSDRSATELLPSSIVGFAQVSNLGQVMSTVIDHPLHHRIKSLPAYEAFLESEPRRQLRVAIDAFEGSMGQPWQQALATLSDGGISVALDSKGGGVALLVKSSSRDSLERLRGFLLAISSMKQGGTTPQQGEYRGFTAYQFNKKLKMALVDNWCLITNSSELGQSIIDQYLDGGGESLQSKESFRQSVESMDSQQRDTAAVWGCFDVEALRNAGVAEGFFNEKVDNFGGELVLGGMIANLRHTPFVTGTVHLEQPGLRLQLATPHDRDWEPPREYYFGEASSASAPPLLNLENRLFAVSSHRDLSQMWLRAGDLLSDRVVDQLAKADTQLTTLFSGRDFGEDILGALESEIQIIGVSQDFSDHRPRPAIQLPAFAIQFRMKTPAETQPEIRRIFQSFVGFANVTGAMNGQPPLDLGLETSGSAQMVTATYVPERDERDSVTAPIQFNFSPTIAFASERVIFSSSTALARQMVQSAGTSEVANDRDANTELLVDVNSLHQVLEANRPQLVAGNMLEKGNSENAAQQEIGLLLEMVGLMKQLSLELNVAETQMQLNAAITVDSDRPQSGANE
;
A
#
# COMPACT_ATOMS: atom_id res chain seq x y z
N MET A 1 -6.29 -17.32 -2.86
CA MET A 1 -5.94 -15.89 -3.06
C MET A 1 -6.79 -15.34 -4.20
N ASN A 2 -7.49 -14.22 -3.98
CA ASN A 2 -8.51 -13.74 -4.91
C ASN A 2 -7.87 -13.12 -6.18
N PRO A 3 -8.13 -13.65 -7.39
CA PRO A 3 -7.58 -13.11 -8.65
C PRO A 3 -8.00 -11.67 -8.97
N PHE A 4 -8.95 -11.10 -8.23
CA PHE A 4 -9.34 -9.69 -8.33
C PHE A 4 -8.28 -8.71 -7.82
N LEU A 5 -7.54 -9.05 -6.76
CA LEU A 5 -6.52 -8.15 -6.18
C LEU A 5 -5.29 -8.01 -7.08
N LEU A 6 -4.89 -9.08 -7.78
CA LEU A 6 -3.81 -9.05 -8.78
C LEU A 6 -4.21 -8.30 -10.07
N SER A 7 -5.48 -8.41 -10.50
CA SER A 7 -5.98 -7.67 -11.67
C SER A 7 -6.11 -6.17 -11.39
N PHE A 8 -6.47 -5.78 -10.16
CA PHE A 8 -6.59 -4.38 -9.74
C PHE A 8 -5.22 -3.69 -9.67
N VAL A 9 -4.21 -4.37 -9.10
CA VAL A 9 -2.82 -3.89 -9.06
C VAL A 9 -2.19 -3.87 -10.45
N ALA A 10 -2.45 -4.86 -11.31
CA ALA A 10 -1.88 -4.95 -12.66
C ALA A 10 -2.46 -3.92 -13.65
N THR A 11 -3.75 -3.58 -13.53
CA THR A 11 -4.41 -2.63 -14.45
C THR A 11 -4.08 -1.18 -14.11
N TYR A 12 -3.90 -0.86 -12.81
CA TYR A 12 -3.47 0.48 -12.38
C TYR A 12 -1.96 0.71 -12.54
N HIS A 13 -1.12 -0.32 -12.37
CA HIS A 13 0.31 -0.22 -12.70
C HIS A 13 0.57 0.16 -14.15
N ARG A 14 -0.27 -0.26 -15.11
CA ARG A 14 -0.10 0.09 -16.53
C ARG A 14 -0.32 1.57 -16.85
N ARG A 15 -0.97 2.36 -15.98
CA ARG A 15 -1.15 3.80 -16.15
C ARG A 15 -0.27 4.62 -15.21
N PHE A 16 0.03 4.12 -14.01
CA PHE A 16 0.91 4.79 -13.06
C PHE A 16 2.41 4.59 -13.39
N ALA A 17 2.79 3.42 -13.92
CA ALA A 17 4.15 3.17 -14.41
C ALA A 17 4.48 3.96 -15.68
N VAL A 18 3.49 4.54 -16.38
CA VAL A 18 3.76 5.41 -17.55
C VAL A 18 4.38 6.74 -17.13
N GLY A 19 4.16 7.21 -15.89
CA GLY A 19 4.82 8.41 -15.36
C GLY A 19 6.32 8.19 -15.05
N ILE A 20 6.67 7.01 -14.53
CA ILE A 20 8.04 6.68 -14.11
C ILE A 20 8.85 6.02 -15.24
N CYS A 21 8.21 5.27 -16.15
CA CYS A 21 8.87 4.69 -17.34
C CYS A 21 9.21 5.72 -18.42
N CYS A 22 8.67 6.95 -18.38
CA CYS A 22 9.04 8.01 -19.31
C CYS A 22 10.52 8.41 -19.21
N PHE A 23 11.19 8.12 -18.09
CA PHE A 23 12.63 8.39 -17.93
C PHE A 23 13.52 7.27 -18.49
N ALA A 24 13.02 6.03 -18.60
CA ALA A 24 13.84 4.85 -18.94
C ALA A 24 13.75 4.41 -20.41
N ALA A 25 12.68 4.74 -21.13
CA ALA A 25 12.44 4.23 -22.49
C ALA A 25 13.08 5.06 -23.63
N ILE A 26 13.82 6.13 -23.30
CA ILE A 26 14.26 7.10 -24.31
C ILE A 26 15.61 6.75 -24.94
N ILE A 27 16.33 5.76 -24.42
CA ILE A 27 17.73 5.64 -24.76
C ILE A 27 18.12 4.37 -25.51
N SER A 28 18.30 4.51 -26.82
CA SER A 28 19.06 3.59 -27.67
C SER A 28 19.38 4.27 -29.01
N SER A 29 20.66 4.22 -29.39
CA SER A 29 21.30 4.59 -30.68
C SER A 29 21.69 6.05 -30.90
N ALA A 30 22.99 6.29 -31.15
CA ALA A 30 23.61 7.60 -31.30
C ALA A 30 24.55 7.74 -32.52
N GLY A 31 24.65 8.97 -33.07
CA GLY A 31 25.60 9.44 -34.09
C GLY A 31 25.51 10.97 -34.32
N SER A 32 26.67 11.64 -34.38
CA SER A 32 26.98 13.04 -34.01
C SER A 32 26.77 14.14 -35.08
N LEU A 33 26.60 15.43 -34.67
CA LEU A 33 27.31 16.65 -35.18
C LEU A 33 26.80 18.00 -34.58
N HIS A 34 27.67 19.02 -34.60
CA HIS A 34 27.64 20.35 -33.92
C HIS A 34 26.94 21.51 -34.68
N ALA A 35 26.46 22.54 -33.95
CA ALA A 35 26.81 23.99 -34.09
C ALA A 35 25.86 24.93 -33.30
N GLU A 36 26.43 25.77 -32.42
CA GLU A 36 26.45 27.27 -32.34
C GLU A 36 25.18 28.04 -31.93
N THR A 37 25.37 29.02 -31.03
CA THR A 37 24.32 29.68 -30.22
C THR A 37 24.47 31.20 -30.29
N GLU A 38 23.36 31.92 -30.48
CA GLU A 38 23.23 33.38 -30.30
C GLU A 38 22.25 33.72 -29.15
N THR A 39 22.54 34.80 -28.44
CA THR A 39 21.97 35.22 -27.14
C THR A 39 20.68 36.05 -27.24
N VAL A 40 19.70 35.77 -26.38
CA VAL A 40 18.42 36.49 -26.19
C VAL A 40 18.33 37.09 -24.77
N ALA A 41 17.59 38.18 -24.64
CA ALA A 41 17.47 39.10 -23.49
C ALA A 41 16.96 38.49 -22.17
N THR A 42 17.44 39.05 -21.05
CA THR A 42 17.22 38.62 -19.66
C THR A 42 15.90 39.13 -19.06
N PRO A 43 15.02 38.27 -18.48
CA PRO A 43 13.87 38.67 -17.67
C PRO A 43 14.18 38.74 -16.16
N ALA A 44 13.26 39.37 -15.41
CA ALA A 44 13.52 40.07 -14.14
C ALA A 44 13.17 39.31 -12.84
N ASN A 45 13.07 37.98 -12.79
CA ASN A 45 12.90 37.28 -11.49
C ASN A 45 13.22 35.77 -11.54
N SER A 46 14.48 35.40 -11.30
CA SER A 46 14.95 34.00 -11.29
C SER A 46 14.48 33.16 -10.09
N ASP A 47 13.89 33.80 -9.07
CA ASP A 47 13.69 33.18 -7.75
C ASP A 47 12.31 32.55 -7.56
N ARG A 48 11.41 32.64 -8.55
CA ARG A 48 10.05 32.11 -8.43
C ARG A 48 10.04 30.61 -8.09
N SER A 49 9.01 30.19 -7.35
CA SER A 49 8.73 28.79 -7.00
C SER A 49 7.88 28.12 -8.09
N ALA A 50 7.90 26.77 -8.16
CA ALA A 50 7.08 26.05 -9.13
C ALA A 50 5.57 26.38 -8.98
N THR A 51 5.12 26.54 -7.74
CA THR A 51 3.72 26.86 -7.40
C THR A 51 3.28 28.25 -7.84
N GLU A 52 4.23 29.19 -8.00
CA GLU A 52 3.96 30.51 -8.58
C GLU A 52 3.85 30.48 -10.10
N LEU A 53 4.49 29.51 -10.75
CA LEU A 53 4.51 29.36 -12.21
C LEU A 53 3.34 28.51 -12.73
N LEU A 54 2.88 27.56 -11.91
CA LEU A 54 1.78 26.68 -12.27
C LEU A 54 0.43 27.43 -12.21
N PRO A 55 -0.47 27.24 -13.18
CA PRO A 55 -1.79 27.88 -13.17
C PRO A 55 -2.71 27.33 -12.08
N SER A 56 -3.74 28.09 -11.71
CA SER A 56 -4.76 27.67 -10.74
C SER A 56 -5.61 26.45 -11.17
N SER A 57 -5.56 26.05 -12.44
CA SER A 57 -6.27 24.86 -12.96
C SER A 57 -5.62 23.52 -12.58
N ILE A 58 -4.42 23.55 -12.00
CA ILE A 58 -3.76 22.35 -11.48
C ILE A 58 -4.59 21.73 -10.35
N VAL A 59 -4.78 20.42 -10.44
CA VAL A 59 -5.53 19.58 -9.48
C VAL A 59 -4.65 18.54 -8.78
N GLY A 60 -3.42 18.32 -9.26
CA GLY A 60 -2.44 17.48 -8.56
C GLY A 60 -1.06 18.11 -8.63
N PHE A 61 -0.35 18.13 -7.52
CA PHE A 61 1.00 18.66 -7.41
C PHE A 61 1.85 17.74 -6.54
N ALA A 62 3.07 17.45 -6.98
CA ALA A 62 4.08 16.78 -6.16
C ALA A 62 5.45 17.39 -6.41
N GLN A 63 6.28 17.44 -5.36
CA GLN A 63 7.62 17.98 -5.42
C GLN A 63 8.62 17.05 -4.75
N VAL A 64 9.76 16.88 -5.40
CA VAL A 64 10.98 16.30 -4.84
C VAL A 64 11.93 17.46 -4.54
N SER A 65 12.16 17.74 -3.25
CA SER A 65 12.94 18.91 -2.83
C SER A 65 14.43 18.77 -3.17
N ASN A 66 14.99 17.55 -3.04
CA ASN A 66 16.40 17.28 -3.31
C ASN A 66 16.57 15.88 -3.91
N LEU A 67 16.46 15.77 -5.24
CA LEU A 67 16.61 14.49 -5.92
C LEU A 67 18.00 13.88 -5.70
N GLY A 68 19.06 14.69 -5.64
CA GLY A 68 20.42 14.21 -5.39
C GLY A 68 20.52 13.42 -4.08
N GLN A 69 19.99 13.99 -3.00
CA GLN A 69 19.94 13.33 -1.70
C GLN A 69 19.06 12.07 -1.75
N VAL A 70 17.87 12.15 -2.35
CA VAL A 70 16.98 10.99 -2.52
C VAL A 70 17.66 9.84 -3.25
N MET A 71 18.33 10.14 -4.36
CA MET A 71 19.07 9.15 -5.15
C MET A 71 20.23 8.55 -4.35
N SER A 72 20.99 9.36 -3.61
CA SER A 72 22.06 8.85 -2.74
C SER A 72 21.50 7.91 -1.67
N THR A 73 20.42 8.28 -0.97
CA THR A 73 19.79 7.43 0.04
C THR A 73 19.33 6.09 -0.54
N VAL A 74 18.77 6.09 -1.76
CA VAL A 74 18.31 4.85 -2.43
C VAL A 74 19.48 3.99 -2.92
N ILE A 75 20.48 4.59 -3.55
CA ILE A 75 21.63 3.88 -4.13
C ILE A 75 22.55 3.35 -3.03
N ASP A 76 22.75 4.11 -1.96
CA ASP A 76 23.62 3.74 -0.85
C ASP A 76 22.87 2.90 0.20
N HIS A 77 21.58 2.61 -0.03
CA HIS A 77 20.79 1.77 0.85
C HIS A 77 21.37 0.33 0.90
N PRO A 78 21.46 -0.31 2.08
CA PRO A 78 21.90 -1.70 2.20
C PRO A 78 21.14 -2.68 1.30
N LEU A 79 19.85 -2.42 1.03
CA LEU A 79 19.06 -3.19 0.07
C LEU A 79 19.64 -3.20 -1.32
N HIS A 80 20.13 -2.05 -1.81
CA HIS A 80 20.62 -1.98 -3.16
C HIS A 80 21.86 -2.87 -3.33
N HIS A 81 22.70 -2.95 -2.30
CA HIS A 81 23.82 -3.90 -2.27
C HIS A 81 23.37 -5.36 -2.24
N ARG A 82 22.33 -5.70 -1.48
CA ARG A 82 21.76 -7.05 -1.46
C ARG A 82 21.10 -7.43 -2.78
N ILE A 83 20.29 -6.55 -3.34
CA ILE A 83 19.66 -6.73 -4.67
C ILE A 83 20.74 -6.95 -5.72
N LYS A 84 21.86 -6.22 -5.65
CA LYS A 84 23.00 -6.40 -6.55
C LYS A 84 23.67 -7.77 -6.45
N SER A 85 23.61 -8.42 -5.29
CA SER A 85 24.16 -9.77 -5.09
C SER A 85 23.24 -10.90 -5.55
N LEU A 86 22.01 -10.59 -5.97
CA LEU A 86 21.07 -11.60 -6.46
C LEU A 86 21.51 -12.13 -7.82
N PRO A 87 21.53 -13.46 -8.06
CA PRO A 87 21.80 -14.02 -9.38
C PRO A 87 20.84 -13.49 -10.47
N ALA A 88 19.58 -13.23 -10.10
CA ALA A 88 18.61 -12.63 -11.01
C ALA A 88 18.99 -11.19 -11.41
N TYR A 89 19.63 -10.44 -10.51
CA TYR A 89 20.15 -9.13 -10.83
C TYR A 89 21.36 -9.21 -11.75
N GLU A 90 22.28 -10.17 -11.53
CA GLU A 90 23.40 -10.43 -12.45
C GLU A 90 22.90 -10.82 -13.85
N ALA A 91 21.94 -11.73 -13.94
CA ALA A 91 21.31 -12.10 -15.22
C ALA A 91 20.63 -10.90 -15.90
N PHE A 92 19.97 -10.03 -15.12
CA PHE A 92 19.45 -8.77 -15.63
C PHE A 92 20.56 -7.85 -16.12
N LEU A 93 21.73 -7.81 -15.45
CA LEU A 93 22.86 -7.00 -15.87
C LEU A 93 23.41 -7.41 -17.24
N GLU A 94 23.33 -8.69 -17.58
CA GLU A 94 23.78 -9.23 -18.87
C GLU A 94 22.76 -9.05 -20.00
N SER A 95 21.51 -8.72 -19.67
CA SER A 95 20.41 -8.60 -20.62
C SER A 95 20.58 -7.44 -21.62
N GLU A 96 20.04 -7.61 -22.83
CA GLU A 96 20.03 -6.56 -23.86
C GLU A 96 19.38 -5.24 -23.39
N PRO A 97 18.24 -5.25 -22.67
CA PRO A 97 17.68 -4.02 -22.10
C PRO A 97 18.65 -3.28 -21.16
N ARG A 98 19.43 -4.01 -20.36
CA ARG A 98 20.43 -3.36 -19.49
C ARG A 98 21.56 -2.76 -20.30
N ARG A 99 22.05 -3.45 -21.34
CA ARG A 99 23.10 -2.92 -22.23
C ARG A 99 22.65 -1.61 -22.87
N GLN A 100 21.42 -1.57 -23.38
CA GLN A 100 20.81 -0.35 -23.93
C GLN A 100 20.75 0.77 -22.88
N LEU A 101 20.31 0.45 -21.66
CA LEU A 101 20.29 1.40 -20.55
C LEU A 101 21.70 1.81 -20.08
N ARG A 102 22.73 0.99 -20.24
CA ARG A 102 24.11 1.38 -19.91
C ARG A 102 24.65 2.34 -20.96
N VAL A 103 24.53 2.00 -22.25
CA VAL A 103 24.86 2.89 -23.37
C VAL A 103 24.18 4.25 -23.21
N ALA A 104 22.97 4.22 -22.66
CA ALA A 104 22.23 5.41 -22.35
C ALA A 104 22.81 6.32 -21.30
N ILE A 105 23.14 5.71 -20.17
CA ILE A 105 23.73 6.39 -19.04
C ILE A 105 25.08 6.95 -19.50
N ASP A 106 25.89 6.18 -20.21
CA ASP A 106 27.19 6.61 -20.70
C ASP A 106 27.06 7.78 -21.71
N ALA A 107 26.05 7.74 -22.60
CA ALA A 107 25.77 8.85 -23.51
C ALA A 107 25.30 10.11 -22.77
N PHE A 108 24.47 9.95 -21.73
CA PHE A 108 24.04 11.04 -20.87
C PHE A 108 25.22 11.63 -20.10
N GLU A 109 26.06 10.79 -19.46
CA GLU A 109 27.27 11.20 -18.75
C GLU A 109 28.25 11.93 -19.67
N GLY A 110 28.45 11.42 -20.88
CA GLY A 110 29.26 12.08 -21.91
C GLY A 110 28.72 13.45 -22.30
N SER A 111 27.39 13.59 -22.46
CA SER A 111 26.76 14.87 -22.79
C SER A 111 26.76 15.85 -21.61
N MET A 112 26.62 15.35 -20.39
CA MET A 112 26.58 16.17 -19.18
C MET A 112 27.99 16.52 -18.67
N GLY A 113 29.02 15.75 -19.05
CA GLY A 113 30.42 15.94 -18.64
C GLY A 113 30.71 15.54 -17.20
N GLN A 114 29.83 14.77 -16.56
CA GLN A 114 29.96 14.32 -15.18
C GLN A 114 29.15 13.03 -14.97
N PRO A 115 29.42 12.24 -13.91
CA PRO A 115 28.64 11.04 -13.58
C PRO A 115 27.14 11.35 -13.47
N TRP A 116 26.29 10.42 -13.91
CA TRP A 116 24.86 10.69 -14.08
C TRP A 116 24.17 11.09 -12.77
N GLN A 117 24.64 10.57 -11.63
CA GLN A 117 24.11 10.93 -10.31
C GLN A 117 24.41 12.40 -9.98
N GLN A 118 25.65 12.85 -10.26
CA GLN A 118 26.04 14.24 -10.06
C GLN A 118 25.30 15.14 -11.05
N ALA A 119 25.16 14.71 -12.30
CA ALA A 119 24.38 15.43 -13.30
C ALA A 119 22.92 15.63 -12.89
N LEU A 120 22.25 14.57 -12.44
CA LEU A 120 20.88 14.69 -11.94
C LEU A 120 20.80 15.58 -10.71
N ALA A 121 21.71 15.43 -9.74
CA ALA A 121 21.76 16.28 -8.56
C ALA A 121 21.91 17.76 -8.93
N THR A 122 22.82 18.11 -9.85
CA THR A 122 22.98 19.49 -10.34
C THR A 122 21.77 19.98 -11.13
N LEU A 123 21.18 19.13 -11.98
CA LEU A 123 20.00 19.49 -12.78
C LEU A 123 18.76 19.78 -11.93
N SER A 124 18.71 19.30 -10.69
CA SER A 124 17.51 19.30 -9.86
C SER A 124 17.76 19.80 -8.43
N ASP A 125 18.83 20.57 -8.24
CA ASP A 125 19.20 21.13 -6.93
C ASP A 125 18.19 22.17 -6.42
N GLY A 126 17.43 22.80 -7.32
CA GLY A 126 16.28 23.63 -7.00
C GLY A 126 14.96 22.87 -6.87
N GLY A 127 14.99 21.54 -6.99
CA GLY A 127 13.85 20.65 -6.89
C GLY A 127 13.20 20.29 -8.24
N ILE A 128 12.36 19.25 -8.19
CA ILE A 128 11.55 18.78 -9.33
C ILE A 128 10.09 18.82 -8.91
N SER A 129 9.25 19.43 -9.72
CA SER A 129 7.80 19.47 -9.52
C SER A 129 7.06 18.80 -10.66
N VAL A 130 6.05 18.01 -10.31
CA VAL A 130 5.10 17.40 -11.26
C VAL A 130 3.73 17.99 -10.98
N ALA A 131 3.02 18.38 -12.04
CA ALA A 131 1.69 18.95 -11.96
C ALA A 131 0.73 18.28 -12.93
N LEU A 132 -0.52 18.08 -12.48
CA LEU A 132 -1.63 17.54 -13.25
C LEU A 132 -2.69 18.62 -13.42
N ASP A 133 -3.01 18.94 -14.66
CA ASP A 133 -3.99 19.96 -15.03
C ASP A 133 -5.37 19.34 -15.27
N SER A 134 -6.41 19.96 -14.70
CA SER A 134 -7.80 19.55 -14.95
C SER A 134 -8.23 19.83 -16.38
N LYS A 135 -7.68 20.89 -17.00
CA LYS A 135 -8.01 21.28 -18.37
C LYS A 135 -7.29 20.36 -19.37
N GLY A 136 -8.03 19.42 -19.95
CA GLY A 136 -7.52 18.56 -21.02
C GLY A 136 -6.53 17.47 -20.58
N GLY A 137 -6.36 17.24 -19.26
CA GLY A 137 -5.46 16.21 -18.74
C GLY A 137 -3.98 16.50 -18.97
N GLY A 138 -3.61 17.78 -18.97
CA GLY A 138 -2.23 18.23 -19.11
C GLY A 138 -1.35 17.71 -17.97
N VAL A 139 -0.10 17.37 -18.28
CA VAL A 139 0.92 17.02 -17.29
C VAL A 139 2.14 17.88 -17.55
N ALA A 140 2.62 18.56 -16.51
CA ALA A 140 3.84 19.34 -16.56
C ALA A 140 4.87 18.81 -15.56
N LEU A 141 6.13 18.80 -15.97
CA LEU A 141 7.31 18.52 -15.16
C LEU A 141 8.18 19.79 -15.21
N LEU A 142 8.42 20.39 -14.06
CA LEU A 142 9.26 21.56 -13.90
C LEU A 142 10.52 21.14 -13.13
N VAL A 143 11.68 21.36 -13.73
CA VAL A 143 12.98 21.07 -13.13
C VAL A 143 13.71 22.38 -12.91
N LYS A 144 14.00 22.72 -11.65
CA LYS A 144 14.77 23.93 -11.30
C LYS A 144 16.23 23.55 -11.08
N SER A 145 17.12 24.25 -11.78
CA SER A 145 18.58 24.06 -11.70
C SER A 145 19.25 25.38 -11.41
N SER A 146 20.22 25.41 -10.49
CA SER A 146 21.11 26.58 -10.33
C SER A 146 22.09 26.75 -11.51
N SER A 147 22.27 25.69 -12.32
CA SER A 147 23.18 25.66 -13.46
C SER A 147 22.41 25.73 -14.78
N ARG A 148 22.38 26.92 -15.41
CA ARG A 148 21.84 27.09 -16.77
C ARG A 148 22.58 26.23 -17.78
N ASP A 149 23.90 26.14 -17.67
CA ASP A 149 24.73 25.31 -18.54
C ASP A 149 24.33 23.83 -18.50
N SER A 150 23.94 23.32 -17.32
CA SER A 150 23.46 21.95 -17.18
C SER A 150 22.12 21.75 -17.89
N LEU A 151 21.18 22.70 -17.78
CA LEU A 151 19.92 22.66 -18.51
C LEU A 151 20.14 22.71 -20.03
N GLU A 152 21.11 23.50 -20.49
CA GLU A 152 21.49 23.58 -21.89
C GLU A 152 22.06 22.27 -22.42
N ARG A 153 22.93 21.61 -21.63
CA ARG A 153 23.43 20.26 -21.94
C ARG A 153 22.30 19.24 -21.98
N LEU A 154 21.35 19.30 -21.05
CA LEU A 154 20.16 18.43 -21.05
C LEU A 154 19.32 18.65 -22.31
N ARG A 155 19.08 19.90 -22.70
CA ARG A 155 18.39 20.23 -23.96
C ARG A 155 19.14 19.64 -25.15
N GLY A 156 20.44 19.89 -25.26
CA GLY A 156 21.28 19.37 -26.33
C GLY A 156 21.23 17.85 -26.43
N PHE A 157 21.30 17.16 -25.29
CA PHE A 157 21.15 15.72 -25.19
C PHE A 157 19.81 15.22 -25.72
N LEU A 158 18.69 15.82 -25.29
CA LEU A 158 17.35 15.42 -25.72
C LEU A 158 17.13 15.68 -27.22
N LEU A 159 17.65 16.80 -27.74
CA LEU A 159 17.62 17.10 -29.18
C LEU A 159 18.43 16.06 -29.97
N ALA A 160 19.64 15.75 -29.52
CA ALA A 160 20.47 14.72 -30.14
C ALA A 160 19.71 13.39 -30.18
N ILE A 161 19.16 12.93 -29.06
CA ILE A 161 18.41 11.65 -29.01
C ILE A 161 17.23 11.65 -29.99
N SER A 162 16.47 12.73 -30.05
CA SER A 162 15.30 12.80 -30.92
C SER A 162 15.65 12.72 -32.41
N SER A 163 16.78 13.28 -32.82
CA SER A 163 17.27 13.23 -34.21
C SER A 163 17.76 11.83 -34.63
N MET A 164 18.09 10.97 -33.65
CA MET A 164 18.71 9.66 -33.90
C MET A 164 17.70 8.50 -33.99
N LYS A 165 16.40 8.73 -33.71
CA LYS A 165 15.37 7.69 -33.82
C LYS A 165 15.07 7.31 -35.28
N GLN A 166 14.83 6.03 -35.57
CA GLN A 166 14.43 5.56 -36.91
C GLN A 166 13.17 6.29 -37.40
N GLY A 167 13.28 7.01 -38.52
CA GLY A 167 12.24 7.93 -39.02
C GLY A 167 12.35 9.37 -38.49
N GLY A 168 13.48 9.72 -37.86
CA GLY A 168 13.73 10.95 -37.11
C GLY A 168 13.38 12.22 -37.87
N THR A 169 12.22 12.79 -37.54
CA THR A 169 11.94 14.20 -37.79
C THR A 169 12.63 15.02 -36.71
N THR A 170 13.43 15.99 -37.12
CA THR A 170 13.94 17.04 -36.21
C THR A 170 12.76 17.56 -35.36
N PRO A 171 12.92 17.72 -34.03
CA PRO A 171 11.88 18.28 -33.18
C PRO A 171 11.35 19.57 -33.81
N GLN A 172 10.03 19.71 -33.84
CA GLN A 172 9.43 20.92 -34.33
C GLN A 172 9.76 22.03 -33.34
N GLN A 173 10.46 23.05 -33.82
CA GLN A 173 10.75 24.24 -33.04
C GLN A 173 9.58 25.20 -33.18
N GLY A 174 9.10 25.69 -32.05
CA GLY A 174 8.16 26.80 -31.96
C GLY A 174 8.76 27.90 -31.10
N GLU A 175 8.39 29.14 -31.36
CA GLU A 175 8.70 30.25 -30.47
C GLU A 175 7.43 30.72 -29.80
N TYR A 176 7.52 30.98 -28.49
CA TYR A 176 6.44 31.55 -27.71
C TYR A 176 6.98 32.60 -26.77
N ARG A 177 6.60 33.86 -26.98
CA ARG A 177 7.00 35.03 -26.17
C ARG A 177 8.51 35.10 -25.91
N GLY A 178 9.32 34.83 -26.94
CA GLY A 178 10.78 34.87 -26.86
C GLY A 178 11.43 33.58 -26.34
N PHE A 179 10.65 32.60 -25.90
CA PHE A 179 11.17 31.28 -25.52
C PHE A 179 11.05 30.30 -26.67
N THR A 180 12.13 29.56 -26.91
CA THR A 180 12.13 28.46 -27.86
C THR A 180 11.57 27.20 -27.18
N ALA A 181 10.48 26.67 -27.74
CA ALA A 181 9.91 25.39 -27.37
C ALA A 181 10.25 24.33 -28.43
N TYR A 182 10.55 23.12 -27.97
CA TYR A 182 10.85 21.97 -28.81
C TYR A 182 9.77 20.92 -28.63
N GLN A 183 9.12 20.56 -29.72
CA GLN A 183 8.14 19.48 -29.75
C GLN A 183 8.80 18.21 -30.30
N PHE A 184 9.06 17.26 -29.40
CA PHE A 184 9.67 15.97 -29.74
C PHE A 184 8.66 15.00 -30.36
N ASN A 185 7.40 15.08 -29.94
CA ASN A 185 6.27 14.36 -30.52
C ASN A 185 4.95 15.04 -30.13
N LYS A 186 3.80 14.46 -30.51
CA LYS A 186 2.46 15.03 -30.19
C LYS A 186 2.20 15.23 -28.69
N LYS A 187 2.89 14.50 -27.81
CA LYS A 187 2.68 14.43 -26.37
C LYS A 187 3.87 14.90 -25.54
N LEU A 188 4.99 15.30 -26.14
CA LEU A 188 6.19 15.72 -25.41
C LEU A 188 6.74 17.00 -26.00
N LYS A 189 6.71 18.05 -25.19
CA LYS A 189 7.20 19.38 -25.50
C LYS A 189 8.12 19.82 -24.37
N MET A 190 9.13 20.62 -24.70
CA MET A 190 10.09 21.14 -23.74
C MET A 190 10.44 22.59 -24.04
N ALA A 191 10.60 23.41 -23.00
CA ALA A 191 11.14 24.75 -23.10
C ALA A 191 12.12 25.00 -21.94
N LEU A 192 13.17 25.77 -22.20
CA LEU A 192 14.05 26.26 -21.15
C LEU A 192 13.71 27.73 -20.84
N VAL A 193 13.36 28.01 -19.60
CA VAL A 193 12.92 29.34 -19.11
C VAL A 193 13.83 29.72 -17.95
N ASP A 194 14.90 30.49 -18.23
CA ASP A 194 15.97 30.81 -17.26
C ASP A 194 16.49 29.57 -16.50
N ASN A 195 16.24 29.47 -15.20
CA ASN A 195 16.70 28.37 -14.36
C ASN A 195 15.74 27.17 -14.36
N TRP A 196 14.75 27.15 -15.25
CA TRP A 196 13.75 26.11 -15.37
C TRP A 196 13.87 25.34 -16.68
N CYS A 197 13.76 24.02 -16.58
CA CYS A 197 13.37 23.16 -17.70
C CYS A 197 11.92 22.73 -17.51
N LEU A 198 11.06 23.18 -18.43
CA LEU A 198 9.66 22.83 -18.49
C LEU A 198 9.46 21.72 -19.51
N ILE A 199 8.86 20.61 -19.09
CA ILE A 199 8.45 19.51 -19.97
C ILE A 199 6.95 19.29 -19.81
N THR A 200 6.20 19.22 -20.90
CA THR A 200 4.73 19.08 -20.85
C THR A 200 4.18 18.31 -22.05
N ASN A 201 2.98 17.74 -21.89
CA ASN A 201 2.22 17.15 -22.99
C ASN A 201 1.24 18.13 -23.67
N SER A 202 0.86 19.24 -23.02
CA SER A 202 -0.09 20.24 -23.51
C SER A 202 0.63 21.54 -23.87
N SER A 203 0.30 22.08 -25.05
CA SER A 203 0.86 23.37 -25.47
C SER A 203 0.25 24.50 -24.65
N GLU A 204 -1.04 24.42 -24.37
CA GLU A 204 -1.83 25.38 -23.62
C GLU A 204 -1.31 25.50 -22.19
N LEU A 205 -1.06 24.36 -21.52
CA LEU A 205 -0.45 24.33 -20.20
C LEU A 205 0.97 24.92 -20.22
N GLY A 206 1.77 24.57 -21.23
CA GLY A 206 3.12 25.11 -21.36
C GLY A 206 3.15 26.62 -21.56
N GLN A 207 2.25 27.15 -22.41
CA GLN A 207 2.06 28.58 -22.62
C GLN A 207 1.63 29.28 -21.33
N SER A 208 0.65 28.72 -20.62
CA SER A 208 0.19 29.28 -19.35
C SER A 208 1.29 29.38 -18.30
N ILE A 209 2.21 28.40 -18.24
CA ILE A 209 3.34 28.43 -17.32
C ILE A 209 4.35 29.54 -17.71
N ILE A 210 4.61 29.70 -19.00
CA ILE A 210 5.50 30.76 -19.52
C ILE A 210 4.87 32.15 -19.31
N ASP A 211 3.57 32.30 -19.54
CA ASP A 211 2.85 33.54 -19.29
C ASP A 211 2.91 33.92 -17.82
N GLN A 212 2.64 32.96 -16.94
CA GLN A 212 2.74 33.16 -15.51
C GLN A 212 4.15 33.56 -15.12
N TYR A 213 5.19 32.92 -15.67
CA TYR A 213 6.59 33.27 -15.46
C TYR A 213 6.92 34.72 -15.85
N LEU A 214 6.51 35.15 -17.05
CA LEU A 214 6.81 36.48 -17.59
C LEU A 214 6.02 37.59 -16.91
N ASP A 215 4.70 37.44 -16.87
CA ASP A 215 3.81 38.54 -16.49
C ASP A 215 3.72 38.66 -14.96
N GLY A 216 3.76 37.52 -14.25
CA GLY A 216 3.41 37.47 -12.84
C GLY A 216 1.98 37.97 -12.57
N GLY A 217 1.50 37.79 -11.35
CA GLY A 217 0.21 38.36 -10.91
C GLY A 217 -1.06 37.70 -11.48
N GLY A 218 -0.96 36.65 -12.30
CA GLY A 218 -2.08 35.78 -12.65
C GLY A 218 -2.45 34.81 -11.52
N GLU A 219 -3.64 34.22 -11.59
CA GLU A 219 -4.08 33.16 -10.67
C GLU A 219 -3.18 31.92 -10.80
N SER A 220 -2.25 31.80 -9.85
CA SER A 220 -1.33 30.67 -9.75
C SER A 220 -1.89 29.59 -8.83
N LEU A 221 -1.26 28.42 -8.87
CA LEU A 221 -1.50 27.35 -7.89
C LEU A 221 -1.25 27.84 -6.46
N GLN A 222 -0.20 28.64 -6.23
CA GLN A 222 0.11 29.19 -4.90
C GLN A 222 -1.03 30.05 -4.33
N SER A 223 -1.73 30.81 -5.19
CA SER A 223 -2.87 31.63 -4.78
C SER A 223 -4.19 30.87 -4.64
N LYS A 224 -4.24 29.60 -5.08
CA LYS A 224 -5.45 28.78 -5.03
C LYS A 224 -5.75 28.38 -3.58
N GLU A 225 -6.98 28.65 -3.14
CA GLU A 225 -7.39 28.42 -1.74
C GLU A 225 -7.23 26.94 -1.32
N SER A 226 -7.68 25.98 -2.14
CA SER A 226 -7.54 24.55 -1.83
C SER A 226 -6.07 24.12 -1.70
N PHE A 227 -5.18 24.70 -2.51
CA PHE A 227 -3.74 24.43 -2.42
C PHE A 227 -3.15 25.02 -1.13
N ARG A 228 -3.48 26.27 -0.79
CA ARG A 228 -3.02 26.91 0.45
C ARG A 228 -3.46 26.14 1.68
N GLN A 229 -4.74 25.78 1.76
CA GLN A 229 -5.27 24.97 2.86
C GLN A 229 -4.56 23.61 2.94
N SER A 230 -4.26 22.98 1.79
CA SER A 230 -3.52 21.72 1.77
C SER A 230 -2.11 21.87 2.35
N VAL A 231 -1.37 22.92 1.96
CA VAL A 231 -0.01 23.17 2.47
C VAL A 231 -0.02 23.56 3.94
N GLU A 232 -1.01 24.35 4.39
CA GLU A 232 -1.19 24.75 5.79
C GLU A 232 -1.57 23.56 6.69
N SER A 233 -2.25 22.53 6.15
CA SER A 233 -2.59 21.30 6.88
C SER A 233 -1.41 20.35 7.11
N MET A 234 -0.29 20.57 6.42
CA MET A 234 0.92 19.76 6.56
C MET A 234 1.83 20.37 7.62
N ASP A 235 2.38 19.52 8.49
CA ASP A 235 3.45 19.95 9.39
C ASP A 235 4.67 20.41 8.58
N SER A 236 5.17 21.61 8.87
CA SER A 236 6.26 22.21 8.09
C SER A 236 7.55 21.42 8.21
N GLN A 237 7.84 20.86 9.39
CA GLN A 237 9.02 20.03 9.61
C GLN A 237 8.92 18.71 8.85
N GLN A 238 7.75 18.08 8.81
CA GLN A 238 7.50 16.89 8.00
C GLN A 238 7.66 17.19 6.51
N ARG A 239 7.07 18.28 6.01
CA ARG A 239 7.20 18.65 4.60
C ARG A 239 8.64 18.92 4.20
N ASP A 240 9.39 19.66 5.02
CA ASP A 240 10.75 20.08 4.70
C ASP A 240 11.77 18.92 4.78
N THR A 241 11.45 17.86 5.56
CA THR A 241 12.27 16.63 5.66
C THR A 241 11.78 15.50 4.74
N ALA A 242 10.67 15.68 4.03
CA ALA A 242 10.16 14.69 3.10
C ALA A 242 11.03 14.59 1.84
N ALA A 243 11.29 13.37 1.40
CA ALA A 243 11.90 13.10 0.09
C ALA A 243 10.96 13.56 -1.04
N VAL A 244 9.66 13.31 -0.87
CA VAL A 244 8.60 13.75 -1.77
C VAL A 244 7.43 14.25 -0.94
N TRP A 245 6.84 15.36 -1.34
CA TRP A 245 5.55 15.78 -0.80
C TRP A 245 4.62 16.17 -1.94
N GLY A 246 3.31 16.14 -1.71
CA GLY A 246 2.34 16.54 -2.70
C GLY A 246 0.93 16.68 -2.17
N CYS A 247 0.06 17.22 -3.00
CA CYS A 247 -1.35 17.40 -2.73
C CYS A 247 -2.20 17.14 -3.98
N PHE A 248 -3.43 16.70 -3.76
CA PHE A 248 -4.43 16.49 -4.79
C PHE A 248 -5.74 17.17 -4.40
N ASP A 249 -6.32 17.90 -5.33
CA ASP A 249 -7.62 18.55 -5.20
C ASP A 249 -8.72 17.53 -5.51
N VAL A 250 -9.24 16.92 -4.46
CA VAL A 250 -10.25 15.86 -4.54
C VAL A 250 -11.59 16.44 -4.95
N GLU A 251 -11.92 17.65 -4.50
CA GLU A 251 -13.16 18.33 -4.89
C GLU A 251 -13.21 18.60 -6.39
N ALA A 252 -12.12 19.11 -6.97
CA ALA A 252 -12.05 19.35 -8.40
C ALA A 252 -12.18 18.05 -9.22
N LEU A 253 -11.57 16.95 -8.76
CA LEU A 253 -11.69 15.64 -9.41
C LEU A 253 -13.10 15.05 -9.30
N ARG A 254 -13.72 15.18 -8.13
CA ARG A 254 -15.09 14.76 -7.85
C ARG A 254 -16.09 15.53 -8.74
N ASN A 255 -15.95 16.85 -8.83
CA ASN A 255 -16.77 17.71 -9.67
C ASN A 255 -16.59 17.43 -11.17
N ALA A 256 -15.43 16.90 -11.57
CA ALA A 256 -15.15 16.48 -12.94
C ALA A 256 -15.69 15.08 -13.29
N GLY A 257 -16.33 14.37 -12.35
CA GLY A 257 -16.83 13.00 -12.56
C GLY A 257 -15.72 11.96 -12.67
N VAL A 258 -14.52 12.26 -12.16
CA VAL A 258 -13.41 11.29 -12.15
C VAL A 258 -13.66 10.30 -11.02
N ALA A 259 -13.67 9.01 -11.34
CA ALA A 259 -13.76 7.93 -10.36
C ALA A 259 -15.02 7.94 -9.48
N GLU A 260 -16.19 8.26 -10.07
CA GLU A 260 -17.51 8.34 -9.40
C GLU A 260 -17.80 7.19 -8.43
N GLY A 261 -17.38 5.96 -8.76
CA GLY A 261 -17.57 4.79 -7.90
C GLY A 261 -16.96 4.90 -6.50
N PHE A 262 -15.91 5.70 -6.32
CA PHE A 262 -15.31 5.97 -4.99
C PHE A 262 -16.11 6.99 -4.18
N PHE A 263 -17.01 7.74 -4.82
CA PHE A 263 -17.83 8.76 -4.19
C PHE A 263 -19.28 8.32 -3.96
N ASN A 264 -19.59 7.06 -4.29
CA ASN A 264 -20.88 6.44 -4.03
C ASN A 264 -21.12 6.32 -2.52
N GLU A 265 -22.38 6.54 -2.12
CA GLU A 265 -22.80 6.43 -0.72
C GLU A 265 -22.84 4.98 -0.23
N LYS A 266 -23.31 4.09 -1.10
CA LYS A 266 -23.46 2.65 -0.84
C LYS A 266 -22.36 1.86 -1.53
N VAL A 267 -21.88 0.82 -0.85
CA VAL A 267 -20.80 -0.05 -1.32
C VAL A 267 -21.34 -1.42 -1.73
N ASP A 268 -20.78 -1.97 -2.80
CA ASP A 268 -21.15 -3.30 -3.34
C ASP A 268 -20.42 -4.47 -2.67
N ASN A 269 -19.70 -4.22 -1.57
CA ASN A 269 -18.85 -5.20 -0.90
C ASN A 269 -18.85 -4.98 0.62
N PHE A 270 -19.45 -5.92 1.36
CA PHE A 270 -19.50 -5.90 2.82
C PHE A 270 -18.12 -5.84 3.49
N GLY A 271 -17.14 -6.63 3.01
CA GLY A 271 -15.79 -6.61 3.55
C GLY A 271 -15.04 -5.31 3.23
N GLY A 272 -15.30 -4.73 2.06
CA GLY A 272 -14.79 -3.41 1.68
C GLY A 272 -15.33 -2.31 2.58
N GLU A 273 -16.63 -2.36 2.91
CA GLU A 273 -17.28 -1.45 3.86
C GLU A 273 -16.63 -1.57 5.26
N LEU A 274 -16.46 -2.79 5.79
CA LEU A 274 -15.82 -3.01 7.09
C LEU A 274 -14.39 -2.41 7.20
N VAL A 275 -13.60 -2.51 6.12
CA VAL A 275 -12.19 -2.09 6.14
C VAL A 275 -12.00 -0.63 5.74
N LEU A 276 -12.75 -0.14 4.74
CA LEU A 276 -12.53 1.15 4.09
C LEU A 276 -13.72 2.11 4.18
N GLY A 277 -14.86 1.70 4.74
CA GLY A 277 -16.11 2.47 4.75
C GLY A 277 -15.91 3.89 5.27
N GLY A 278 -15.30 4.05 6.45
CA GLY A 278 -15.04 5.39 7.01
C GLY A 278 -14.07 6.23 6.16
N MET A 279 -13.03 5.62 5.59
CA MET A 279 -12.13 6.34 4.67
C MET A 279 -12.88 6.83 3.42
N ILE A 280 -13.77 6.01 2.86
CA ILE A 280 -14.61 6.37 1.71
C ILE A 280 -15.55 7.52 2.08
N ALA A 281 -16.23 7.45 3.23
CA ALA A 281 -17.07 8.56 3.71
C ALA A 281 -16.27 9.86 3.83
N ASN A 282 -15.07 9.82 4.41
CA ASN A 282 -14.23 11.01 4.53
C ASN A 282 -13.83 11.57 3.15
N LEU A 283 -13.43 10.71 2.21
CA LEU A 283 -13.04 11.10 0.85
C LEU A 283 -14.19 11.74 0.04
N ARG A 284 -15.46 11.42 0.35
CA ARG A 284 -16.63 12.03 -0.30
C ARG A 284 -16.75 13.51 -0.02
N HIS A 285 -16.32 13.95 1.16
CA HIS A 285 -16.43 15.34 1.60
C HIS A 285 -15.10 16.09 1.51
N THR A 286 -13.97 15.37 1.55
CA THR A 286 -12.67 16.00 1.61
C THR A 286 -12.40 16.91 0.38
N PRO A 287 -11.90 18.13 0.60
CA PRO A 287 -11.52 19.03 -0.49
C PRO A 287 -10.18 18.62 -1.12
N PHE A 288 -9.26 18.08 -0.32
CA PHE A 288 -7.92 17.70 -0.78
C PHE A 288 -7.33 16.53 0.00
N VAL A 289 -6.35 15.87 -0.61
CA VAL A 289 -5.46 14.89 0.03
C VAL A 289 -4.05 15.45 0.00
N THR A 290 -3.30 15.34 1.09
CA THR A 290 -1.86 15.59 1.14
C THR A 290 -1.11 14.28 1.35
N GLY A 291 0.14 14.24 0.91
CA GLY A 291 0.99 13.08 1.13
C GLY A 291 2.47 13.45 1.24
N THR A 292 3.18 12.74 2.12
CA THR A 292 4.63 12.82 2.25
C THR A 292 5.25 11.42 2.16
N VAL A 293 6.45 11.36 1.57
CA VAL A 293 7.29 10.17 1.57
C VAL A 293 8.60 10.54 2.24
N HIS A 294 8.94 9.82 3.30
CA HIS A 294 10.21 9.92 3.99
C HIS A 294 11.06 8.68 3.68
N LEU A 295 12.31 8.93 3.30
CA LEU A 295 13.31 7.89 3.17
C LEU A 295 14.17 7.94 4.45
N GLU A 296 13.99 6.95 5.30
CA GLU A 296 14.75 6.81 6.55
C GLU A 296 15.70 5.61 6.40
N GLN A 297 16.76 5.53 7.20
CA GLN A 297 17.47 4.26 7.37
C GLN A 297 16.90 3.61 8.63
N PRO A 298 16.30 2.40 8.55
CA PRO A 298 16.40 1.40 7.47
C PRO A 298 15.11 1.22 6.64
N GLY A 299 14.38 2.27 6.24
CA GLY A 299 13.04 2.08 5.66
C GLY A 299 12.41 3.24 4.88
N LEU A 300 11.16 3.04 4.49
CA LEU A 300 10.34 4.04 3.82
C LEU A 300 9.07 4.28 4.63
N ARG A 301 8.71 5.54 4.86
CA ARG A 301 7.43 5.94 5.45
C ARG A 301 6.63 6.76 4.44
N LEU A 302 5.38 6.38 4.23
CA LEU A 302 4.36 7.13 3.51
C LEU A 302 3.35 7.63 4.54
N GLN A 303 3.01 8.90 4.48
CA GLN A 303 1.91 9.48 5.23
C GLN A 303 0.95 10.11 4.23
N LEU A 304 -0.33 9.79 4.36
CA LEU A 304 -1.43 10.41 3.62
C LEU A 304 -2.35 11.08 4.63
N ALA A 305 -2.81 12.29 4.34
CA ALA A 305 -3.73 12.99 5.22
C ALA A 305 -4.84 13.69 4.45
N THR A 306 -6.00 13.78 5.10
CA THR A 306 -7.19 14.46 4.60
C THR A 306 -7.83 15.24 5.74
N PRO A 307 -8.39 16.44 5.48
CA PRO A 307 -9.35 17.04 6.40
C PRO A 307 -10.43 16.03 6.79
N HIS A 308 -10.94 16.17 8.00
CA HIS A 308 -12.04 15.38 8.54
C HIS A 308 -12.97 16.28 9.34
N ASP A 309 -14.24 15.90 9.38
CA ASP A 309 -15.28 16.50 10.19
C ASP A 309 -16.25 15.39 10.62
N ARG A 310 -16.72 15.45 11.88
CA ARG A 310 -17.66 14.47 12.42
C ARG A 310 -19.01 14.47 11.69
N ASP A 311 -19.39 15.61 11.10
CA ASP A 311 -20.61 15.70 10.29
C ASP A 311 -20.54 14.85 9.00
N TRP A 312 -19.34 14.39 8.61
CA TRP A 312 -19.13 13.55 7.42
C TRP A 312 -19.21 12.05 7.73
N GLU A 313 -19.29 11.68 9.00
CA GLU A 313 -19.30 10.28 9.43
C GLU A 313 -20.61 9.55 9.12
N PRO A 314 -21.81 10.13 9.33
CA PRO A 314 -23.04 9.39 9.15
C PRO A 314 -23.22 8.86 7.71
N PRO A 315 -23.67 7.60 7.53
CA PRO A 315 -24.13 6.66 8.56
C PRO A 315 -23.08 5.66 9.08
N ARG A 316 -21.78 6.01 9.05
CA ARG A 316 -20.61 5.15 9.35
C ARG A 316 -19.98 5.36 10.73
N GLU A 317 -20.76 5.79 11.72
CA GLU A 317 -20.34 5.96 13.12
C GLU A 317 -19.66 4.69 13.68
N TYR A 318 -20.06 3.51 13.18
CA TYR A 318 -19.46 2.22 13.53
C TYR A 318 -17.94 2.14 13.27
N TYR A 319 -17.44 2.93 12.31
CA TYR A 319 -16.03 2.95 11.90
C TYR A 319 -15.21 3.89 12.80
N PHE A 320 -15.81 5.01 13.17
CA PHE A 320 -15.14 6.13 13.81
C PHE A 320 -15.22 6.08 15.33
N GLY A 321 -16.31 5.58 15.91
CA GLY A 321 -16.56 5.62 17.35
C GLY A 321 -16.78 7.04 17.89
N GLU A 322 -17.19 7.14 19.15
CA GLU A 322 -17.26 8.43 19.84
C GLU A 322 -15.85 8.95 20.13
N ALA A 323 -15.66 10.27 20.24
CA ALA A 323 -14.32 10.88 20.35
C ALA A 323 -13.47 10.34 21.53
N SER A 324 -14.11 9.86 22.60
CA SER A 324 -13.46 9.27 23.77
C SER A 324 -13.24 7.74 23.69
N SER A 325 -13.80 7.06 22.68
CA SER A 325 -13.79 5.58 22.56
C SER A 325 -13.32 5.07 21.20
N ALA A 326 -12.97 5.96 20.27
CA ALA A 326 -12.55 5.70 18.89
C ALA A 326 -11.20 4.96 18.70
N SER A 327 -10.50 4.62 19.78
CA SER A 327 -9.17 3.99 19.72
C SER A 327 -9.28 2.47 19.67
N ALA A 328 -8.43 1.86 18.84
CA ALA A 328 -8.16 0.44 18.86
C ALA A 328 -7.38 0.06 20.14
N PRO A 329 -7.53 -1.17 20.64
CA PRO A 329 -6.68 -1.66 21.73
C PRO A 329 -5.23 -1.86 21.24
N PRO A 330 -4.23 -1.95 22.14
CA PRO A 330 -2.84 -2.20 21.74
C PRO A 330 -2.68 -3.52 20.97
N LEU A 331 -1.89 -3.54 19.90
CA LEU A 331 -1.63 -4.75 19.11
C LEU A 331 -1.18 -5.93 19.97
N LEU A 332 -1.73 -7.12 19.68
CA LEU A 332 -1.31 -8.36 20.29
C LEU A 332 0.15 -8.69 19.91
N ASN A 333 0.98 -8.91 20.92
CA ASN A 333 2.38 -9.29 20.75
C ASN A 333 2.57 -10.74 21.23
N LEU A 334 2.52 -11.68 20.28
CA LEU A 334 2.75 -13.10 20.52
C LEU A 334 4.08 -13.51 19.86
N GLU A 335 4.69 -14.56 20.39
CA GLU A 335 5.82 -15.21 19.72
C GLU A 335 5.40 -15.74 18.34
N ASN A 336 6.32 -15.70 17.38
CA ASN A 336 6.09 -16.19 16.02
C ASN A 336 4.92 -15.52 15.28
N ARG A 337 4.54 -14.31 15.69
CA ARG A 337 3.52 -13.50 15.02
C ARG A 337 3.92 -13.25 13.56
N LEU A 338 2.96 -13.45 12.67
CA LEU A 338 3.02 -13.12 11.25
C LEU A 338 2.40 -11.77 10.99
N PHE A 339 1.24 -11.53 11.57
CA PHE A 339 0.58 -10.24 11.54
C PHE A 339 -0.29 -10.05 12.77
N ALA A 340 -0.54 -8.80 13.13
CA ALA A 340 -1.61 -8.41 14.04
C ALA A 340 -2.34 -7.21 13.47
N VAL A 341 -3.66 -7.20 13.60
CA VAL A 341 -4.55 -6.08 13.32
C VAL A 341 -5.27 -5.75 14.60
N SER A 342 -5.36 -4.47 14.90
CA SER A 342 -6.21 -3.94 15.96
C SER A 342 -7.07 -2.82 15.40
N SER A 343 -8.36 -2.81 15.71
CA SER A 343 -9.27 -1.82 15.13
C SER A 343 -10.43 -1.53 16.07
N HIS A 344 -10.91 -0.29 16.03
CA HIS A 344 -12.24 0.07 16.52
C HIS A 344 -13.29 -0.14 15.41
N ARG A 345 -14.18 -1.12 15.54
CA ARG A 345 -15.32 -1.35 14.63
C ARG A 345 -16.53 -1.89 15.40
N ASP A 346 -17.61 -1.11 15.45
CA ASP A 346 -18.89 -1.60 15.98
C ASP A 346 -19.60 -2.47 14.93
N LEU A 347 -19.38 -3.78 15.00
CA LEU A 347 -19.97 -4.72 14.04
C LEU A 347 -21.49 -4.77 14.14
N SER A 348 -22.07 -4.49 15.31
CA SER A 348 -23.53 -4.49 15.50
C SER A 348 -24.15 -3.31 14.75
N GLN A 349 -23.62 -2.10 14.95
CA GLN A 349 -24.08 -0.91 14.24
C GLN A 349 -23.91 -1.06 12.72
N MET A 350 -22.79 -1.60 12.25
CA MET A 350 -22.57 -1.85 10.82
C MET A 350 -23.60 -2.84 10.25
N TRP A 351 -23.88 -3.93 10.97
CA TRP A 351 -24.85 -4.94 10.56
C TRP A 351 -26.26 -4.37 10.48
N LEU A 352 -26.70 -3.67 11.53
CA LEU A 352 -28.04 -3.10 11.63
C LEU A 352 -28.28 -1.97 10.61
N ARG A 353 -27.22 -1.25 10.22
CA ARG A 353 -27.28 -0.17 9.21
C ARG A 353 -26.91 -0.63 7.80
N ALA A 354 -26.82 -1.94 7.54
CA ALA A 354 -26.47 -2.46 6.22
C ALA A 354 -27.33 -1.88 5.09
N GLY A 355 -28.60 -1.57 5.35
CA GLY A 355 -29.52 -0.94 4.39
C GLY A 355 -29.08 0.45 3.90
N ASP A 356 -28.39 1.22 4.74
CA ASP A 356 -27.88 2.56 4.41
C ASP A 356 -26.47 2.50 3.82
N LEU A 357 -25.70 1.46 4.15
CA LEU A 357 -24.29 1.32 3.82
C LEU A 357 -24.03 0.54 2.53
N LEU A 358 -24.88 -0.43 2.21
CA LEU A 358 -24.63 -1.42 1.18
C LEU A 358 -25.66 -1.34 0.07
N SER A 359 -25.28 -1.77 -1.13
CA SER A 359 -26.22 -1.86 -2.24
C SER A 359 -27.30 -2.91 -1.99
N ASP A 360 -28.47 -2.73 -2.61
CA ASP A 360 -29.64 -3.60 -2.42
C ASP A 360 -29.31 -5.09 -2.65
N ARG A 361 -28.43 -5.38 -3.62
CA ARG A 361 -27.94 -6.74 -3.87
C ARG A 361 -27.23 -7.35 -2.67
N VAL A 362 -26.36 -6.58 -2.01
CA VAL A 362 -25.59 -7.04 -0.85
C VAL A 362 -26.50 -7.15 0.36
N VAL A 363 -27.44 -6.21 0.52
CA VAL A 363 -28.48 -6.26 1.57
C VAL A 363 -29.32 -7.54 1.45
N ASP A 364 -29.76 -7.91 0.24
CA ASP A 364 -30.49 -9.16 0.00
C ASP A 364 -29.66 -10.41 0.38
N GLN A 365 -28.34 -10.37 0.18
CA GLN A 365 -27.44 -11.45 0.59
C GLN A 365 -27.27 -11.50 2.11
N LEU A 366 -27.15 -10.33 2.76
CA LEU A 366 -27.11 -10.23 4.21
C LEU A 366 -28.40 -10.75 4.84
N ALA A 367 -29.57 -10.41 4.31
CA ALA A 367 -30.85 -10.89 4.84
C ALA A 367 -30.95 -12.44 4.81
N LYS A 368 -30.41 -13.07 3.75
CA LYS A 368 -30.32 -14.54 3.66
C LYS A 368 -29.33 -15.12 4.67
N ALA A 369 -28.18 -14.47 4.86
CA ALA A 369 -27.20 -14.87 5.86
C ALA A 369 -27.77 -14.74 7.26
N ASP A 370 -28.45 -13.63 7.56
CA ASP A 370 -29.11 -13.35 8.83
C ASP A 370 -30.10 -14.45 9.21
N THR A 371 -30.97 -14.87 8.27
CA THR A 371 -31.92 -15.98 8.51
C THR A 371 -31.19 -17.29 8.89
N GLN A 372 -30.08 -17.60 8.23
CA GLN A 372 -29.28 -18.81 8.51
C GLN A 372 -28.56 -18.70 9.85
N LEU A 373 -27.97 -17.54 10.13
CA LEU A 373 -27.28 -17.26 11.38
C LEU A 373 -28.28 -17.32 12.53
N THR A 374 -29.39 -16.62 12.48
CA THR A 374 -30.46 -16.67 13.49
C THR A 374 -30.92 -18.10 13.77
N THR A 375 -31.03 -18.95 12.75
CA THR A 375 -31.31 -20.38 12.92
C THR A 375 -30.19 -21.10 13.70
N LEU A 376 -28.93 -20.87 13.33
CA LEU A 376 -27.75 -21.40 14.04
C LEU A 376 -27.68 -20.91 15.49
N PHE A 377 -28.06 -19.65 15.73
CA PHE A 377 -28.11 -18.98 17.03
C PHE A 377 -29.40 -19.27 17.80
N SER A 378 -30.12 -20.34 17.46
CA SER A 378 -31.33 -20.81 18.17
C SER A 378 -32.45 -19.76 18.24
N GLY A 379 -32.61 -18.97 17.18
CA GLY A 379 -33.66 -17.96 17.04
C GLY A 379 -33.29 -16.57 17.55
N ARG A 380 -32.05 -16.33 17.97
CA ARG A 380 -31.57 -15.02 18.40
C ARG A 380 -31.11 -14.15 17.25
N ASP A 381 -31.32 -12.85 17.38
CA ASP A 381 -30.95 -11.88 16.34
C ASP A 381 -29.42 -11.74 16.26
N PHE A 382 -28.83 -11.97 15.08
CA PHE A 382 -27.38 -11.93 14.96
C PHE A 382 -26.80 -10.53 15.18
N GLY A 383 -27.50 -9.48 14.72
CA GLY A 383 -27.05 -8.10 14.86
C GLY A 383 -27.19 -7.56 16.28
N GLU A 384 -28.36 -7.72 16.88
CA GLU A 384 -28.69 -7.17 18.19
C GLU A 384 -28.18 -8.03 19.35
N ASP A 385 -28.41 -9.35 19.30
CA ASP A 385 -28.07 -10.22 20.44
C ASP A 385 -26.60 -10.68 20.40
N ILE A 386 -26.10 -11.09 19.24
CA ILE A 386 -24.78 -11.72 19.14
C ILE A 386 -23.68 -10.67 18.95
N LEU A 387 -23.79 -9.84 17.91
CA LEU A 387 -22.83 -8.76 17.69
C LEU A 387 -23.01 -7.64 18.73
N GLY A 388 -24.25 -7.35 19.15
CA GLY A 388 -24.51 -6.32 20.16
C GLY A 388 -23.96 -6.63 21.54
N ALA A 389 -23.69 -7.90 21.86
CA ALA A 389 -23.02 -8.32 23.10
C ALA A 389 -21.49 -8.13 23.10
N LEU A 390 -20.91 -7.79 21.94
CA LEU A 390 -19.48 -7.51 21.79
C LEU A 390 -19.23 -6.01 21.78
N GLU A 391 -18.06 -5.62 22.28
CA GLU A 391 -17.53 -4.26 22.19
C GLU A 391 -16.94 -3.99 20.80
N SER A 392 -16.74 -2.72 20.47
CA SER A 392 -16.19 -2.29 19.18
C SER A 392 -14.70 -2.61 19.00
N GLU A 393 -14.02 -3.13 20.03
CA GLU A 393 -12.60 -3.46 19.97
C GLU A 393 -12.39 -4.83 19.31
N ILE A 394 -11.76 -4.84 18.13
CA ILE A 394 -11.45 -6.06 17.38
C ILE A 394 -9.94 -6.23 17.27
N GLN A 395 -9.46 -7.44 17.59
CA GLN A 395 -8.07 -7.81 17.36
C GLN A 395 -7.99 -9.09 16.55
N ILE A 396 -7.18 -9.09 15.49
CA ILE A 396 -6.92 -10.25 14.66
C ILE A 396 -5.43 -10.52 14.71
N ILE A 397 -5.03 -11.78 14.89
CA ILE A 397 -3.62 -12.17 14.89
C ILE A 397 -3.42 -13.42 14.06
N GLY A 398 -2.32 -13.47 13.32
CA GLY A 398 -1.81 -14.67 12.68
C GLY A 398 -0.43 -15.02 13.25
N VAL A 399 -0.18 -16.31 13.49
CA VAL A 399 1.12 -16.82 13.96
C VAL A 399 1.55 -18.02 13.11
N SER A 400 2.86 -18.23 12.98
CA SER A 400 3.35 -19.49 12.39
C SER A 400 3.09 -20.65 13.37
N GLN A 401 2.85 -21.84 12.82
CA GLN A 401 2.60 -23.05 13.60
C GLN A 401 3.83 -23.95 13.55
N ASP A 402 4.16 -24.58 14.68
CA ASP A 402 5.15 -25.65 14.72
C ASP A 402 4.45 -27.02 14.57
N PHE A 403 4.96 -27.83 13.63
CA PHE A 403 4.49 -29.17 13.33
C PHE A 403 5.57 -30.24 13.53
N SER A 404 6.71 -29.88 14.14
CA SER A 404 7.84 -30.79 14.36
C SER A 404 7.43 -32.02 15.17
N ASP A 405 6.80 -31.79 16.31
CA ASP A 405 6.43 -32.80 17.32
C ASP A 405 4.95 -33.23 17.25
N HIS A 406 4.26 -32.87 16.16
CA HIS A 406 2.84 -33.20 15.97
C HIS A 406 2.64 -34.13 14.78
N ARG A 407 1.81 -35.15 15.00
CA ARG A 407 1.34 -36.09 13.97
C ARG A 407 -0.18 -36.24 14.10
N PRO A 408 -0.92 -36.29 12.99
CA PRO A 408 -0.46 -36.16 11.60
C PRO A 408 0.06 -34.75 11.25
N ARG A 409 1.07 -34.68 10.37
CA ARG A 409 1.62 -33.42 9.84
C ARG A 409 1.00 -33.12 8.47
N PRO A 410 0.34 -31.95 8.30
CA PRO A 410 -0.24 -31.57 7.02
C PRO A 410 0.80 -31.42 5.90
N ALA A 411 0.42 -31.79 4.68
CA ALA A 411 1.26 -31.60 3.50
C ALA A 411 1.46 -30.10 3.18
N ILE A 412 0.43 -29.26 3.38
CA ILE A 412 0.52 -27.80 3.28
C ILE A 412 0.41 -27.25 4.71
N GLN A 413 1.41 -26.49 5.15
CA GLN A 413 1.48 -25.96 6.50
C GLN A 413 0.94 -24.54 6.53
N LEU A 414 -0.27 -24.37 7.02
CA LEU A 414 -0.92 -23.07 7.14
C LEU A 414 -0.61 -22.42 8.49
N PRO A 415 -0.53 -21.09 8.53
CA PRO A 415 -0.47 -20.37 9.80
C PRO A 415 -1.77 -20.52 10.59
N ALA A 416 -1.67 -20.37 11.91
CA ALA A 416 -2.84 -20.23 12.76
C ALA A 416 -3.27 -18.77 12.79
N PHE A 417 -4.57 -18.54 12.94
CA PHE A 417 -5.13 -17.21 13.11
C PHE A 417 -6.18 -17.22 14.20
N ALA A 418 -6.39 -16.06 14.81
CA ALA A 418 -7.42 -15.86 15.81
C ALA A 418 -8.01 -14.46 15.71
N ILE A 419 -9.26 -14.35 16.15
CA ILE A 419 -9.94 -13.09 16.39
C ILE A 419 -10.36 -13.01 17.85
N GLN A 420 -10.20 -11.84 18.45
CA GLN A 420 -10.55 -11.55 19.83
C GLN A 420 -11.48 -10.36 19.90
N PHE A 421 -12.46 -10.46 20.79
CA PHE A 421 -13.40 -9.39 21.16
C PHE A 421 -13.46 -9.25 22.68
N ARG A 422 -13.82 -8.06 23.16
CA ARG A 422 -14.28 -7.85 24.54
C ARG A 422 -15.81 -8.00 24.58
N MET A 423 -16.33 -8.69 25.59
CA MET A 423 -17.76 -8.88 25.82
C MET A 423 -18.28 -7.80 26.78
N LYS A 424 -19.47 -7.26 26.51
CA LYS A 424 -20.13 -6.28 27.39
C LYS A 424 -20.64 -6.93 28.69
N THR A 425 -21.23 -8.13 28.60
CA THR A 425 -21.77 -8.87 29.75
C THR A 425 -21.25 -10.32 29.80
N PRO A 426 -19.97 -10.54 30.16
CA PRO A 426 -19.34 -11.87 30.11
C PRO A 426 -20.13 -12.99 30.79
N ALA A 427 -20.80 -12.71 31.92
CA ALA A 427 -21.59 -13.70 32.66
C ALA A 427 -22.77 -14.27 31.84
N GLU A 428 -23.34 -13.47 30.93
CA GLU A 428 -24.46 -13.85 30.08
C GLU A 428 -23.98 -14.33 28.70
N THR A 429 -22.99 -13.66 28.13
CA THR A 429 -22.49 -13.92 26.78
C THR A 429 -21.67 -15.22 26.68
N GLN A 430 -20.87 -15.56 27.70
CA GLN A 430 -19.99 -16.74 27.63
C GLN A 430 -20.74 -18.08 27.47
N PRO A 431 -21.76 -18.41 28.31
CA PRO A 431 -22.49 -19.67 28.17
C PRO A 431 -23.16 -19.81 26.81
N GLU A 432 -23.64 -18.69 26.27
CA GLU A 432 -24.27 -18.61 24.97
C GLU A 432 -23.30 -18.92 23.84
N ILE A 433 -22.23 -18.13 23.68
CA ILE A 433 -21.26 -18.32 22.60
C ILE A 433 -20.64 -19.73 22.68
N ARG A 434 -20.42 -20.25 23.89
CA ARG A 434 -19.95 -21.62 24.08
C ARG A 434 -20.90 -22.66 23.48
N ARG A 435 -22.20 -22.55 23.75
CA ARG A 435 -23.22 -23.46 23.21
C ARG A 435 -23.27 -23.36 21.70
N ILE A 436 -23.17 -22.16 21.14
CA ILE A 436 -23.14 -21.92 19.69
C ILE A 436 -21.94 -22.63 19.07
N PHE A 437 -20.74 -22.46 19.64
CA PHE A 437 -19.54 -23.12 19.15
C PHE A 437 -19.67 -24.64 19.15
N GLN A 438 -20.20 -25.22 20.23
CA GLN A 438 -20.44 -26.67 20.32
C GLN A 438 -21.43 -27.16 19.26
N SER A 439 -22.53 -26.42 19.05
CA SER A 439 -23.50 -26.70 17.99
C SER A 439 -22.88 -26.61 16.59
N PHE A 440 -22.03 -25.61 16.36
CA PHE A 440 -21.31 -25.44 15.10
C PHE A 440 -20.39 -26.64 14.82
N VAL A 441 -19.62 -27.10 15.81
CA VAL A 441 -18.77 -28.31 15.65
C VAL A 441 -19.63 -29.55 15.39
N GLY A 442 -20.77 -29.69 16.08
CA GLY A 442 -21.73 -30.77 15.80
C GLY A 442 -22.24 -30.74 14.36
N PHE A 443 -22.61 -29.57 13.84
CA PHE A 443 -23.03 -29.39 12.45
C PHE A 443 -21.87 -29.71 11.47
N ALA A 444 -20.67 -29.22 11.75
CA ALA A 444 -19.47 -29.50 10.95
C ALA A 444 -19.19 -31.00 10.87
N ASN A 445 -19.40 -31.76 11.96
CA ASN A 445 -19.28 -33.21 11.96
C ASN A 445 -20.32 -33.92 11.09
N VAL A 446 -21.57 -33.45 11.08
CA VAL A 446 -22.62 -34.00 10.22
C VAL A 446 -22.28 -33.77 8.74
N THR A 447 -21.94 -32.54 8.36
CA THR A 447 -21.56 -32.21 6.98
C THR A 447 -20.24 -32.88 6.59
N GLY A 448 -19.27 -32.94 7.50
CA GLY A 448 -18.00 -33.62 7.31
C GLY A 448 -18.18 -35.11 7.02
N ALA A 449 -19.00 -35.81 7.82
CA ALA A 449 -19.30 -37.21 7.60
C ALA A 449 -19.97 -37.48 6.24
N MET A 450 -20.87 -36.59 5.79
CA MET A 450 -21.47 -36.67 4.44
C MET A 450 -20.42 -36.54 3.31
N ASN A 451 -19.32 -35.85 3.57
CA ASN A 451 -18.22 -35.62 2.63
C ASN A 451 -17.01 -36.53 2.87
N GLY A 452 -17.11 -37.52 3.76
CA GLY A 452 -16.02 -38.44 4.10
C GLY A 452 -14.86 -37.80 4.88
N GLN A 453 -15.10 -36.71 5.60
CA GLN A 453 -14.10 -36.08 6.46
C GLN A 453 -14.05 -36.74 7.84
N PRO A 454 -12.87 -36.79 8.50
CA PRO A 454 -12.76 -37.27 9.86
C PRO A 454 -13.60 -36.41 10.82
N PRO A 455 -14.18 -37.01 11.88
CA PRO A 455 -14.93 -36.24 12.87
C PRO A 455 -13.99 -35.40 13.74
N LEU A 456 -14.50 -34.26 14.20
CA LEU A 456 -13.95 -33.45 15.27
C LEU A 456 -14.40 -33.99 16.62
N ASP A 457 -13.46 -34.22 17.51
CA ASP A 457 -13.72 -34.50 18.92
C ASP A 457 -13.68 -33.22 19.74
N LEU A 458 -14.65 -33.06 20.66
CA LEU A 458 -14.78 -31.88 21.50
C LEU A 458 -14.07 -32.08 22.83
N GLY A 459 -13.13 -31.20 23.14
CA GLY A 459 -12.42 -31.15 24.41
C GLY A 459 -12.81 -29.93 25.25
N LEU A 460 -12.58 -30.04 26.55
CA LEU A 460 -12.62 -28.92 27.49
C LEU A 460 -11.26 -28.81 28.16
N GLU A 461 -10.67 -27.62 28.10
CA GLU A 461 -9.41 -27.31 28.75
C GLU A 461 -9.59 -26.10 29.67
N THR A 462 -8.85 -26.10 30.77
CA THR A 462 -8.80 -24.96 31.71
C THR A 462 -7.35 -24.55 31.89
N SER A 463 -7.10 -23.24 31.87
CA SER A 463 -5.77 -22.66 32.06
C SER A 463 -5.92 -21.43 32.95
N GLY A 464 -5.58 -21.57 34.24
CA GLY A 464 -5.87 -20.54 35.23
C GLY A 464 -7.38 -20.31 35.38
N SER A 465 -7.83 -19.06 35.25
CA SER A 465 -9.26 -18.69 35.24
C SER A 465 -9.94 -18.84 33.89
N ALA A 466 -9.18 -19.13 32.82
CA ALA A 466 -9.72 -19.22 31.48
C ALA A 466 -10.24 -20.62 31.16
N GLN A 467 -11.31 -20.66 30.36
CA GLN A 467 -11.94 -21.88 29.87
C GLN A 467 -11.85 -21.95 28.35
N MET A 468 -11.48 -23.11 27.82
CA MET A 468 -11.34 -23.36 26.39
C MET A 468 -12.20 -24.55 25.99
N VAL A 469 -12.92 -24.43 24.88
CA VAL A 469 -13.57 -25.55 24.20
C VAL A 469 -12.82 -25.79 22.91
N THR A 470 -12.20 -26.97 22.79
CA THR A 470 -11.35 -27.33 21.67
C THR A 470 -12.08 -28.31 20.76
N ALA A 471 -11.79 -28.28 19.47
CA ALA A 471 -12.26 -29.24 18.50
C ALA A 471 -11.06 -29.78 17.71
N THR A 472 -10.80 -31.09 17.78
CA THR A 472 -9.61 -31.70 17.14
C THR A 472 -10.04 -32.84 16.23
N TYR A 473 -9.48 -32.89 15.02
CA TYR A 473 -9.76 -33.99 14.09
C TYR A 473 -9.21 -35.31 14.64
N VAL A 474 -10.02 -36.36 14.60
CA VAL A 474 -9.60 -37.72 14.97
C VAL A 474 -9.06 -38.42 13.71
N PRO A 475 -7.74 -38.60 13.56
CA PRO A 475 -7.18 -39.23 12.37
C PRO A 475 -7.56 -40.71 12.29
N GLU A 476 -7.70 -41.19 11.05
CA GLU A 476 -7.81 -42.62 10.76
C GLU A 476 -6.55 -43.37 11.21
N ARG A 477 -6.66 -44.69 11.43
CA ARG A 477 -5.57 -45.46 12.07
C ARG A 477 -4.26 -45.42 11.30
N ASP A 478 -4.34 -45.45 9.98
CA ASP A 478 -3.23 -45.39 9.03
C ASP A 478 -2.72 -43.96 8.78
N GLU A 479 -3.53 -42.94 9.05
CA GLU A 479 -3.13 -41.53 8.90
C GLU A 479 -2.48 -40.93 10.15
N ARG A 480 -2.56 -41.59 11.32
CA ARG A 480 -2.05 -41.08 12.60
C ARG A 480 -0.61 -40.59 12.56
N ASP A 481 0.26 -41.31 11.87
CA ASP A 481 1.69 -41.01 11.77
C ASP A 481 2.07 -40.32 10.44
N SER A 482 1.08 -39.92 9.64
CA SER A 482 1.30 -39.32 8.32
C SER A 482 2.08 -38.01 8.41
N VAL A 483 3.01 -37.82 7.47
CA VAL A 483 3.77 -36.56 7.28
C VAL A 483 3.28 -35.73 6.09
N THR A 484 2.25 -36.22 5.40
CA THR A 484 1.63 -35.59 4.24
C THR A 484 0.11 -35.62 4.38
N ALA A 485 -0.38 -35.29 5.57
CA ALA A 485 -1.78 -35.38 5.89
C ALA A 485 -2.61 -34.30 5.17
N PRO A 486 -3.92 -34.51 5.02
CA PRO A 486 -4.85 -33.52 4.48
C PRO A 486 -4.81 -32.17 5.21
N ILE A 487 -5.23 -31.11 4.51
CA ILE A 487 -5.09 -29.72 4.98
C ILE A 487 -5.88 -29.41 6.26
N GLN A 488 -6.95 -30.15 6.56
CA GLN A 488 -7.76 -29.92 7.75
C GLN A 488 -6.99 -30.14 9.05
N PHE A 489 -5.91 -30.93 9.02
CA PHE A 489 -5.04 -31.15 10.18
C PHE A 489 -4.16 -29.93 10.55
N ASN A 490 -4.24 -28.84 9.79
CA ASN A 490 -3.73 -27.53 10.24
C ASN A 490 -4.60 -26.87 11.31
N PHE A 491 -5.82 -27.37 11.51
CA PHE A 491 -6.84 -26.72 12.31
C PHE A 491 -7.23 -27.57 13.51
N SER A 492 -7.32 -26.90 14.65
CA SER A 492 -7.97 -27.39 15.86
C SER A 492 -8.84 -26.25 16.40
N PRO A 493 -9.98 -25.94 15.74
CA PRO A 493 -10.81 -24.79 16.08
C PRO A 493 -11.07 -24.76 17.58
N THR A 494 -10.80 -23.62 18.21
CA THR A 494 -10.87 -23.47 19.65
C THR A 494 -11.51 -22.14 19.99
N ILE A 495 -12.48 -22.17 20.90
CA ILE A 495 -12.98 -20.95 21.54
C ILE A 495 -12.44 -20.88 22.96
N ALA A 496 -11.91 -19.71 23.34
CA ALA A 496 -11.43 -19.45 24.69
C ALA A 496 -12.17 -18.27 25.32
N PHE A 497 -12.38 -18.36 26.63
CA PHE A 497 -12.95 -17.31 27.45
C PHE A 497 -11.95 -16.95 28.54
N ALA A 498 -11.47 -15.71 28.54
CA ALA A 498 -10.48 -15.21 29.50
C ALA A 498 -10.93 -13.84 30.02
N SER A 499 -11.40 -13.80 31.27
CA SER A 499 -12.02 -12.61 31.86
C SER A 499 -13.16 -12.08 30.98
N GLU A 500 -13.04 -10.86 30.46
CA GLU A 500 -14.03 -10.23 29.59
C GLU A 500 -13.81 -10.52 28.10
N ARG A 501 -12.76 -11.28 27.75
CA ARG A 501 -12.39 -11.55 26.36
C ARG A 501 -12.94 -12.89 25.90
N VAL A 502 -13.42 -12.91 24.66
CA VAL A 502 -13.71 -14.12 23.89
C VAL A 502 -12.76 -14.20 22.71
N ILE A 503 -12.15 -15.37 22.53
CA ILE A 503 -11.15 -15.62 21.50
C ILE A 503 -11.64 -16.79 20.64
N PHE A 504 -11.73 -16.56 19.33
CA PHE A 504 -11.96 -17.61 18.35
C PHE A 504 -10.65 -17.87 17.63
N SER A 505 -10.10 -19.07 17.79
CA SER A 505 -8.81 -19.45 17.24
C SER A 505 -8.93 -20.64 16.30
N SER A 506 -8.12 -20.64 15.26
CA SER A 506 -8.00 -21.76 14.32
C SER A 506 -7.19 -22.93 14.89
N SER A 507 -6.44 -22.74 15.97
CA SER A 507 -5.70 -23.81 16.64
C SER A 507 -5.73 -23.69 18.17
N THR A 508 -5.71 -24.83 18.85
CA THR A 508 -5.66 -24.86 20.32
C THR A 508 -4.36 -24.25 20.87
N ALA A 509 -3.23 -24.44 20.18
CA ALA A 509 -1.95 -23.86 20.58
C ALA A 509 -1.99 -22.32 20.62
N LEU A 510 -2.54 -21.68 19.59
CA LEU A 510 -2.70 -20.23 19.54
C LEU A 510 -3.69 -19.73 20.61
N ALA A 511 -4.82 -20.43 20.81
CA ALA A 511 -5.76 -20.08 21.87
C ALA A 511 -5.09 -20.08 23.27
N ARG A 512 -4.28 -21.10 23.57
CA ARG A 512 -3.51 -21.17 24.82
C ARG A 512 -2.55 -19.99 24.96
N GLN A 513 -1.81 -19.67 23.90
CA GLN A 513 -0.86 -18.56 23.90
C GLN A 513 -1.56 -17.22 24.15
N MET A 514 -2.71 -16.98 23.51
CA MET A 514 -3.49 -15.76 23.71
C MET A 514 -4.01 -15.63 25.13
N VAL A 515 -4.57 -16.71 25.69
CA VAL A 515 -5.03 -16.76 27.09
C VAL A 515 -3.89 -16.46 28.08
N GLN A 516 -2.68 -16.99 27.83
CA GLN A 516 -1.51 -16.76 28.67
C GLN A 516 -1.00 -15.31 28.56
N SER A 517 -1.06 -14.71 27.37
CA SER A 517 -0.64 -13.32 27.13
C SER A 517 -1.61 -12.26 27.67
N ALA A 518 -2.87 -12.65 27.94
CA ALA A 518 -3.95 -11.75 28.30
C ALA A 518 -3.71 -10.94 29.60
N GLY A 519 -2.79 -11.38 30.46
CA GLY A 519 -2.43 -10.69 31.71
C GLY A 519 -1.22 -9.74 31.63
N THR A 520 -0.52 -9.66 30.50
CA THR A 520 0.79 -8.97 30.39
C THR A 520 0.81 -7.75 29.46
N SER A 521 -0.25 -7.47 28.72
CA SER A 521 -0.24 -6.50 27.61
C SER A 521 -1.07 -5.22 27.84
N GLU A 522 -1.42 -4.88 29.07
CA GLU A 522 -2.06 -3.59 29.43
C GLU A 522 -1.04 -2.49 29.71
N VAL A 523 -0.01 -2.34 28.86
CA VAL A 523 0.71 -1.08 28.82
C VAL A 523 -0.06 -0.21 27.85
N ALA A 524 -0.86 0.70 28.40
CA ALA A 524 -1.49 1.78 27.64
C ALA A 524 -0.41 2.50 26.84
N ASN A 525 -0.36 2.24 25.54
CA ASN A 525 0.31 3.16 24.64
C ASN A 525 -0.61 4.37 24.52
N ASP A 526 -0.02 5.56 24.66
CA ASP A 526 -0.64 6.88 24.47
C ASP A 526 -0.97 7.14 22.98
N ARG A 527 -1.47 6.11 22.29
CA ARG A 527 -1.68 6.10 20.84
C ARG A 527 -3.16 5.88 20.55
N ASP A 528 -3.82 6.96 20.16
CA ASP A 528 -5.23 7.01 19.78
C ASP A 528 -5.46 6.52 18.34
N ALA A 529 -4.87 5.40 17.96
CA ALA A 529 -5.01 4.85 16.61
C ALA A 529 -6.36 4.16 16.45
N ASN A 530 -7.13 4.54 15.42
CA ASN A 530 -8.41 3.89 15.12
C ASN A 530 -8.21 2.48 14.52
N THR A 531 -7.14 2.29 13.76
CA THR A 531 -6.73 0.99 13.20
C THR A 531 -5.23 0.88 13.13
N GLU A 532 -4.67 -0.23 13.59
CA GLU A 532 -3.26 -0.55 13.48
C GLU A 532 -3.09 -1.94 12.85
N LEU A 533 -2.17 -2.08 11.91
CA LEU A 533 -1.76 -3.33 11.29
C LEU A 533 -0.25 -3.43 11.35
N LEU A 534 0.21 -4.59 11.76
CA LEU A 534 1.61 -4.95 11.75
C LEU A 534 1.80 -6.30 11.07
N VAL A 535 2.75 -6.39 10.15
CA VAL A 535 3.16 -7.64 9.51
C VAL A 535 4.64 -7.86 9.79
N ASP A 536 4.95 -8.98 10.43
CA ASP A 536 6.32 -9.48 10.59
C ASP A 536 6.68 -10.30 9.36
N VAL A 537 7.53 -9.73 8.53
CA VAL A 537 7.89 -10.34 7.25
C VAL A 537 8.88 -11.50 7.44
N ASN A 538 9.63 -11.52 8.54
CA ASN A 538 10.53 -12.63 8.84
C ASN A 538 9.75 -13.90 9.15
N SER A 539 8.72 -13.81 10.00
CA SER A 539 7.82 -14.94 10.25
C SER A 539 7.10 -15.36 8.97
N LEU A 540 6.64 -14.40 8.15
CA LEU A 540 5.97 -14.69 6.87
C LEU A 540 6.89 -15.44 5.92
N HIS A 541 8.14 -15.01 5.81
CA HIS A 541 9.16 -15.67 5.02
C HIS A 541 9.38 -17.12 5.46
N GLN A 542 9.44 -17.39 6.77
CA GLN A 542 9.58 -18.77 7.28
C GLN A 542 8.40 -19.66 6.89
N VAL A 543 7.16 -19.15 6.97
CA VAL A 543 5.96 -19.89 6.56
C VAL A 543 5.97 -20.17 5.05
N LEU A 544 6.38 -19.19 4.24
CA LEU A 544 6.48 -19.38 2.80
C LEU A 544 7.59 -20.37 2.43
N GLU A 545 8.74 -20.33 3.09
CA GLU A 545 9.82 -21.32 2.92
C GLU A 545 9.39 -22.73 3.30
N ALA A 546 8.66 -22.90 4.42
CA ALA A 546 8.12 -24.19 4.83
C ALA A 546 7.16 -24.80 3.79
N ASN A 547 6.57 -23.97 2.93
CA ASN A 547 5.68 -24.37 1.83
C ASN A 547 6.32 -24.20 0.43
N ARG A 548 7.64 -24.02 0.35
CA ARG A 548 8.35 -23.84 -0.93
C ARG A 548 8.03 -24.94 -1.96
N PRO A 549 8.02 -26.25 -1.63
CA PRO A 549 7.69 -27.28 -2.61
C PRO A 549 6.32 -27.09 -3.28
N GLN A 550 5.33 -26.63 -2.52
CA GLN A 550 3.96 -26.43 -2.96
C GLN A 550 3.84 -25.15 -3.80
N LEU A 551 4.59 -24.10 -3.45
CA LEU A 551 4.70 -22.90 -4.27
C LEU A 551 5.35 -23.20 -5.63
N VAL A 552 6.40 -24.03 -5.65
CA VAL A 552 7.05 -24.49 -6.88
C VAL A 552 6.10 -25.33 -7.73
N ALA A 553 5.42 -26.32 -7.13
CA ALA A 553 4.44 -27.13 -7.82
C ALA A 553 3.29 -26.29 -8.40
N GLY A 554 2.78 -25.32 -7.64
CA GLY A 554 1.76 -24.37 -8.10
C GLY A 554 2.24 -23.55 -9.30
N ASN A 555 3.47 -23.04 -9.26
CA ASN A 555 4.07 -22.31 -10.37
C ASN A 555 4.19 -23.19 -11.64
N MET A 556 4.61 -24.45 -11.50
CA MET A 556 4.68 -25.39 -12.62
C MET A 556 3.30 -25.67 -13.23
N LEU A 557 2.27 -25.86 -12.40
CA LEU A 557 0.92 -26.16 -12.85
C LEU A 557 0.22 -24.95 -13.48
N GLU A 558 0.35 -23.77 -12.88
CA GLU A 558 -0.35 -22.56 -13.33
C GLU A 558 0.35 -21.86 -14.50
N LYS A 559 1.70 -21.84 -14.50
CA LYS A 559 2.49 -21.13 -15.52
C LYS A 559 3.14 -22.05 -16.56
N GLY A 560 3.14 -23.36 -16.34
CA GLY A 560 3.77 -24.33 -17.24
C GLY A 560 5.30 -24.28 -17.21
N ASN A 561 5.89 -23.71 -16.16
CA ASN A 561 7.35 -23.63 -16.01
C ASN A 561 7.96 -25.01 -15.74
N SER A 562 9.22 -25.19 -16.15
CA SER A 562 10.01 -26.35 -15.71
C SER A 562 10.32 -26.27 -14.21
N GLU A 563 10.63 -27.39 -13.58
CA GLU A 563 10.95 -27.44 -12.14
C GLU A 563 12.07 -26.46 -11.77
N ASN A 564 13.17 -26.43 -12.52
CA ASN A 564 14.29 -25.51 -12.26
C ASN A 564 13.86 -24.04 -12.41
N ALA A 565 13.11 -23.70 -13.46
CA ALA A 565 12.61 -22.34 -13.65
C ALA A 565 11.66 -21.91 -12.51
N ALA A 566 10.78 -22.82 -12.08
CA ALA A 566 9.87 -22.58 -10.96
C ALA A 566 10.62 -22.43 -9.63
N GLN A 567 11.64 -23.26 -9.36
CA GLN A 567 12.49 -23.14 -8.17
C GLN A 567 13.23 -21.80 -8.13
N GLN A 568 13.75 -21.33 -9.26
CA GLN A 568 14.42 -20.03 -9.37
C GLN A 568 13.44 -18.87 -9.16
N GLU A 569 12.27 -18.90 -9.79
CA GLU A 569 11.27 -17.84 -9.68
C GLU A 569 10.74 -17.72 -8.23
N ILE A 570 10.40 -18.86 -7.61
CA ILE A 570 9.98 -18.88 -6.20
C ILE A 570 11.13 -18.48 -5.28
N GLY A 571 12.35 -18.96 -5.55
CA GLY A 571 13.54 -18.57 -4.78
C GLY A 571 13.75 -17.05 -4.76
N LEU A 572 13.67 -16.40 -5.92
CA LEU A 572 13.78 -14.95 -6.06
C LEU A 572 12.67 -14.22 -5.29
N LEU A 573 11.42 -14.70 -5.38
CA LEU A 573 10.30 -14.11 -4.66
C LEU A 573 10.52 -14.18 -3.15
N LEU A 574 10.93 -15.34 -2.63
CA LEU A 574 11.19 -15.52 -1.20
C LEU A 574 12.35 -14.65 -0.74
N GLU A 575 13.43 -14.56 -1.53
CA GLU A 575 14.55 -13.69 -1.23
C GLU A 575 14.13 -12.20 -1.18
N MET A 576 13.31 -11.74 -2.13
CA MET A 576 12.74 -10.39 -2.11
C MET A 576 11.85 -10.13 -0.88
N VAL A 577 11.06 -11.11 -0.46
CA VAL A 577 10.27 -11.02 0.78
C VAL A 577 11.20 -10.94 1.99
N GLY A 578 12.26 -11.74 2.04
CA GLY A 578 13.24 -11.78 3.12
C GLY A 578 14.11 -10.53 3.26
N LEU A 579 14.08 -9.62 2.28
CA LEU A 579 14.69 -8.30 2.37
C LEU A 579 13.91 -7.33 3.28
N MET A 580 12.61 -7.55 3.43
CA MET A 580 11.77 -6.75 4.32
C MET A 580 11.76 -7.37 5.71
N LYS A 581 11.84 -6.53 6.74
CA LYS A 581 11.70 -6.95 8.14
C LYS A 581 10.25 -6.86 8.60
N GLN A 582 9.61 -5.73 8.29
CA GLN A 582 8.32 -5.38 8.88
C GLN A 582 7.56 -4.42 7.98
N LEU A 583 6.25 -4.57 7.93
CA LEU A 583 5.32 -3.60 7.36
C LEU A 583 4.35 -3.15 8.45
N SER A 584 4.12 -1.85 8.56
CA SER A 584 3.14 -1.27 9.47
C SER A 584 2.19 -0.36 8.73
N LEU A 585 0.93 -0.35 9.15
CA LEU A 585 -0.10 0.58 8.70
C LEU A 585 -0.87 1.07 9.92
N GLU A 586 -1.09 2.36 10.02
CA GLU A 586 -1.77 3.01 11.14
C GLU A 586 -2.74 4.06 10.58
N LEU A 587 -4.00 3.96 10.96
CA LEU A 587 -5.05 4.92 10.64
C LEU A 587 -5.42 5.68 11.92
N ASN A 588 -5.18 6.98 11.89
CA ASN A 588 -5.51 7.91 12.96
C ASN A 588 -6.67 8.78 12.51
N VAL A 589 -7.68 8.93 13.37
CA VAL A 589 -8.81 9.82 13.12
C VAL A 589 -8.92 10.80 14.28
N ALA A 590 -8.61 12.06 14.00
CA ALA A 590 -8.82 13.18 14.91
C ALA A 590 -10.01 14.02 14.43
N GLU A 591 -10.51 14.93 15.26
CA GLU A 591 -11.70 15.76 14.95
C GLU A 591 -11.59 16.52 13.62
N THR A 592 -10.39 16.98 13.27
CA THR A 592 -10.16 17.84 12.08
C THR A 592 -9.37 17.15 10.96
N GLN A 593 -8.84 15.95 11.21
CA GLN A 593 -7.96 15.28 10.26
C GLN A 593 -8.00 13.75 10.38
N MET A 594 -8.01 13.08 9.24
CA MET A 594 -7.75 11.65 9.12
C MET A 594 -6.36 11.46 8.50
N GLN A 595 -5.54 10.60 9.10
CA GLN A 595 -4.19 10.31 8.66
C GLN A 595 -3.96 8.81 8.52
N LEU A 596 -3.40 8.39 7.39
CA LEU A 596 -2.93 7.04 7.13
C LEU A 596 -1.40 7.05 7.06
N ASN A 597 -0.76 6.36 7.99
CA ASN A 597 0.67 6.14 8.02
C ASN A 597 0.97 4.71 7.56
N ALA A 598 1.87 4.55 6.60
CA ALA A 598 2.39 3.25 6.18
C ALA A 598 3.92 3.28 6.26
N ALA A 599 4.52 2.26 6.86
CA ALA A 599 5.97 2.14 6.91
C ALA A 599 6.44 0.74 6.53
N ILE A 600 7.57 0.70 5.84
CA ILE A 600 8.29 -0.53 5.51
C ILE A 600 9.66 -0.41 6.14
N THR A 601 10.00 -1.37 7.00
CA THR A 601 11.32 -1.52 7.59
C THR A 601 12.04 -2.65 6.89
N VAL A 602 13.29 -2.41 6.53
CA VAL A 602 14.14 -3.35 5.83
C VAL A 602 15.03 -4.10 6.82
N ASP A 603 15.32 -5.36 6.53
CA ASP A 603 16.38 -6.11 7.19
C ASP A 603 17.75 -5.81 6.55
N SER A 604 18.56 -4.95 7.20
CA SER A 604 19.92 -4.64 6.75
C SER A 604 20.98 -5.64 7.24
N ASP A 605 20.66 -6.47 8.23
CA ASP A 605 21.66 -7.19 9.05
C ASP A 605 21.61 -8.72 8.91
N ARG A 606 20.58 -9.29 8.26
CA ARG A 606 20.51 -10.74 8.01
C ARG A 606 21.74 -11.27 7.26
N PRO A 607 22.49 -12.24 7.80
CA PRO A 607 23.59 -12.87 7.07
C PRO A 607 23.03 -13.63 5.85
N GLN A 608 23.78 -13.62 4.74
CA GLN A 608 23.46 -14.43 3.55
C GLN A 608 23.50 -15.91 3.93
N SER A 609 22.36 -16.51 4.27
CA SER A 609 22.26 -17.96 4.43
C SER A 609 22.08 -18.57 3.04
N GLY A 610 23.17 -18.98 2.39
CA GLY A 610 23.03 -19.70 1.11
C GLY A 610 24.24 -19.85 0.19
N ALA A 611 25.48 -19.64 0.63
CA ALA A 611 26.66 -19.86 -0.23
C ALA A 611 27.53 -21.09 0.15
N ASN A 612 27.06 -21.96 1.05
CA ASN A 612 27.72 -23.24 1.34
C ASN A 612 26.66 -24.35 1.41
N GLU A 613 26.40 -24.99 0.27
CA GLU A 613 26.30 -26.46 0.14
C GLU A 613 26.36 -26.87 -1.34
#